data_AF-A0A6A9SPK6-F1
#
_entry.id   AF-A0A6A9SPK6-F1
#
_cell.length_a   1.000
_cell.length_b   1.000
_cell.length_c   1.000
_cell.angle_alpha   90.00
_cell.angle_beta   90.00
_cell.angle_gamma   90.00
#
_symmetry.space_group_name_H-M   'P 1'
#
loop_
_entity.id
_entity.type
_entity.pdbx_description
1 polymer ?
#
loop_
_entity_poly.entity_id
_entity_poly.type
_entity_poly.pdbx_seq_one_letter_code
_entity_poly.pdbx_strand_id
1 'polypeptide(L)' 'MDEVLEVAELATDAGVEGVLVWVFRLLGLVLALAGLGLWLLADFSFLWIPAVLLVLGILLAVVPDLLLSLVELAG' A
#
# COMPACT_ATOMS: atom_id res chain seq x y z
N MET A 1 12.11 11.83 -27.16
CA MET A 1 12.30 12.02 -25.71
C MET A 1 10.97 12.53 -25.24
N ASP A 2 10.19 11.64 -24.65
CA ASP A 2 8.85 11.95 -24.17
C ASP A 2 9.01 12.57 -22.78
N GLU A 3 8.42 13.73 -22.51
CA GLU A 3 8.55 14.47 -21.24
C GLU A 3 8.28 13.55 -20.02
N VAL A 4 7.44 12.53 -20.21
CA VAL A 4 7.10 11.52 -19.20
C VAL A 4 8.31 10.68 -18.76
N LEU A 5 9.21 10.34 -19.68
CA LEU A 5 10.42 9.57 -19.38
C LEU A 5 11.42 10.40 -18.55
N GLU A 6 11.55 11.69 -18.85
CA GLU A 6 12.41 12.61 -18.11
C GLU A 6 11.89 12.85 -16.68
N VAL A 7 10.57 12.97 -16.51
CA VAL A 7 9.94 13.06 -15.18
C VAL A 7 10.10 11.75 -14.40
N ALA A 8 10.01 10.61 -15.06
CA ALA A 8 10.20 9.30 -14.43
C ALA A 8 11.65 9.14 -13.92
N GLU A 9 12.65 9.43 -14.76
CA GLU A 9 14.07 9.40 -14.35
C GLU A 9 14.33 10.32 -13.15
N LEU A 10 13.77 11.54 -13.16
CA LEU A 10 13.91 12.46 -12.02
C LEU A 10 13.24 11.94 -10.73
N ALA A 11 12.09 11.26 -10.86
CA ALA A 11 11.40 10.67 -9.72
C ALA A 11 12.17 9.47 -9.13
N THR A 12 12.79 8.67 -9.99
CA THR A 12 13.66 7.56 -9.60
C THR A 12 14.91 8.09 -8.89
N ASP A 13 15.59 9.09 -9.44
CA ASP A 13 16.76 9.74 -8.81
C ASP A 13 16.42 10.38 -7.46
N ALA A 14 15.20 10.92 -7.31
CA ALA A 14 14.71 11.49 -6.06
C ALA A 14 14.23 10.45 -5.02
N GLY A 15 14.23 9.16 -5.35
CA GLY A 15 13.81 8.08 -4.44
C GLY A 15 12.30 8.09 -4.14
N VAL A 16 11.48 8.67 -5.02
CA VAL A 16 10.03 8.84 -4.82
C VAL A 16 9.33 7.49 -4.68
N GLU A 17 9.79 6.47 -5.40
CA GLU A 17 9.24 5.11 -5.34
C GLU A 17 9.28 4.53 -3.92
N GLY A 18 10.42 4.65 -3.23
CA GLY A 18 10.58 4.18 -1.85
C GLY A 18 9.70 4.96 -0.86
N VAL A 19 9.55 6.27 -1.05
CA VAL A 19 8.66 7.11 -0.22
C VAL A 19 7.20 6.72 -0.43
N LEU A 20 6.76 6.49 -1.67
CA LEU A 20 5.40 6.08 -1.98
C LEU A 20 5.07 4.72 -1.36
N VAL A 21 5.95 3.73 -1.49
CA VAL A 21 5.78 2.42 -0.83
C VAL A 21 5.66 2.58 0.68
N TRP A 22 6.51 3.41 1.28
CA TRP A 22 6.46 3.66 2.72
C TRP A 22 5.13 4.29 3.15
N VAL A 23 4.62 5.26 2.40
CA VAL A 23 3.31 5.88 2.66
C VAL A 23 2.18 4.86 2.55
N PHE A 24 2.16 4.06 1.47
CA PHE A 24 1.17 3.01 1.30
C PHE A 24 1.24 1.96 2.41
N ARG A 25 2.45 1.63 2.87
CA ARG A 25 2.66 0.72 4.00
C ARG A 25 2.12 1.28 5.31
N LEU A 26 2.35 2.56 5.58
CA LEU A 26 1.82 3.21 6.78
C LEU A 26 0.28 3.27 6.74
N LEU A 27 -0.30 3.65 5.61
CA LEU A 27 -1.76 3.67 5.42
C LEU A 27 -2.36 2.26 5.56
N GLY A 28 -1.73 1.27 4.95
CA GLY A 28 -2.13 -0.13 5.05
C GLY A 28 -2.12 -0.64 6.49
N LEU A 29 -1.07 -0.30 7.25
CA LEU A 29 -0.98 -0.63 8.67
C LEU A 29 -2.11 0.04 9.48
N VAL A 30 -2.38 1.32 9.26
CA VAL A 30 -3.46 2.04 9.95
C VAL A 30 -4.82 1.42 9.62
N LEU A 31 -5.09 1.09 8.36
CA LEU A 31 -6.31 0.40 7.93
C LEU A 31 -6.45 -0.98 8.58
N ALA A 32 -5.37 -1.76 8.62
CA ALA A 32 -5.39 -3.08 9.25
C ALA A 32 -5.65 -2.99 10.76
N LEU A 33 -5.01 -2.04 11.45
CA LEU A 33 -5.23 -1.81 12.88
C LEU A 33 -6.66 -1.30 13.16
N ALA A 34 -7.20 -0.43 12.31
CA ALA A 34 -8.58 0.03 12.41
C ALA A 34 -9.56 -1.13 12.18
N GLY A 35 -9.32 -1.96 11.16
CA GLY A 35 -10.09 -3.17 10.90
C GLY A 35 -10.05 -4.15 12.07
N LEU A 36 -8.87 -4.38 12.66
CA LEU A 36 -8.72 -5.23 13.84
C LEU A 36 -9.46 -4.64 15.06
N GLY A 37 -9.32 -3.34 15.30
CA GLY A 37 -10.03 -2.66 16.39
C GLY A 37 -11.54 -2.75 16.24
N LEU A 38 -12.05 -2.51 15.02
CA LEU A 38 -13.47 -2.66 14.73
C LEU A 38 -13.93 -4.12 14.84
N TRP A 39 -13.11 -5.09 14.44
CA TRP A 39 -13.46 -6.50 14.59
C TRP A 39 -13.67 -6.90 16.06
N LEU A 40 -12.87 -6.32 16.97
CA LEU A 40 -12.96 -6.58 18.41
C LEU A 40 -14.09 -5.82 19.11
N LEU A 41 -14.50 -4.67 18.57
CA LEU A 41 -15.42 -3.73 19.23
C LEU A 41 -16.81 -3.64 18.59
N ALA A 42 -16.96 -4.04 17.33
CA ALA A 42 -18.22 -3.93 16.59
C ALA A 42 -19.14 -5.13 16.82
N ASP A 43 -20.44 -4.91 16.68
CA ASP A 43 -21.44 -5.97 16.69
C ASP A 43 -21.24 -6.95 15.54
N PHE A 44 -21.55 -8.23 15.80
CA PHE A 44 -21.37 -9.33 14.85
C PHE A 44 -22.10 -9.15 13.50
N SER A 45 -23.14 -8.31 13.46
CA SER A 45 -23.88 -7.97 12.24
C SER A 45 -23.09 -7.11 11.24
N PHE A 46 -22.00 -6.47 11.67
CA PHE A 46 -21.22 -5.54 10.85
C PHE A 46 -19.79 -6.01 10.54
N LEU A 47 -19.46 -7.29 10.77
CA LEU A 47 -18.08 -7.81 10.63
C LEU A 47 -17.49 -7.77 9.20
N TRP A 48 -18.31 -7.51 8.18
CA TRP A 48 -17.80 -7.35 6.81
C TRP A 48 -16.94 -6.07 6.66
N ILE A 49 -17.26 -5.00 7.39
CA ILE A 49 -16.48 -3.75 7.38
C ILE A 49 -15.05 -3.99 7.91
N PRO A 50 -14.85 -4.51 9.14
CA PRO A 50 -13.50 -4.79 9.64
C PRO A 50 -12.75 -5.81 8.78
N ALA A 51 -13.44 -6.82 8.22
CA ALA A 51 -12.82 -7.78 7.31
C ALA A 51 -12.26 -7.10 6.05
N VAL A 52 -13.04 -6.21 5.42
CA VAL A 52 -12.59 -5.45 4.25
C VAL A 52 -11.43 -4.52 4.60
N LEU A 53 -11.48 -3.84 5.74
CA LEU A 53 -10.39 -2.97 6.20
C LEU A 53 -9.09 -3.73 6.45
N LEU A 54 -9.17 -4.93 7.05
CA LEU A 54 -8.02 -5.81 7.24
C LEU A 54 -7.42 -6.25 5.91
N VAL A 55 -8.24 -6.75 4.99
CA VAL A 55 -7.77 -7.23 3.68
C VAL A 55 -7.16 -6.09 2.87
N LEU A 56 -7.85 -4.95 2.76
CA LEU A 56 -7.35 -3.79 2.03
C LEU A 56 -6.08 -3.23 2.69
N GLY A 57 -6.05 -3.14 4.02
CA GLY A 57 -4.87 -2.68 4.75
C GLY A 57 -3.64 -3.54 4.47
N ILE A 58 -3.79 -4.86 4.50
CA ILE A 58 -2.71 -5.79 4.17
C ILE A 58 -2.29 -5.65 2.70
N LEU A 59 -3.26 -5.58 1.77
CA LEU A 59 -2.95 -5.41 0.35
C LEU A 59 -2.18 -4.11 0.10
N LEU A 60 -2.61 -2.99 0.68
CA LEU A 60 -1.91 -1.70 0.59
C LEU A 60 -0.49 -1.77 1.15
N ALA A 61 -0.27 -2.56 2.20
CA ALA A 61 1.04 -2.68 2.82
C ALA A 61 2.02 -3.57 2.06
N VAL A 62 1.54 -4.52 1.28
CA VAL A 62 2.37 -5.57 0.66
C VAL A 62 2.47 -5.41 -0.85
N VAL A 63 1.37 -5.08 -1.55
CA VAL A 63 1.33 -5.05 -3.01
C VAL A 63 2.34 -4.09 -3.64
N PRO A 64 2.52 -2.84 -3.15
CA PRO A 64 3.48 -1.91 -3.76
C PRO A 64 4.92 -2.44 -3.75
N ASP A 65 5.33 -3.07 -2.64
CA ASP A 65 6.67 -3.64 -2.46
C ASP A 65 6.89 -4.84 -3.39
N LEU A 66 5.88 -5.69 -3.53
CA LEU A 66 5.90 -6.81 -4.48
C LEU A 66 6.00 -6.31 -5.93
N LEU A 67 5.25 -5.28 -6.29
CA LEU A 67 5.27 -4.73 -7.65
C LEU A 67 6.65 -4.15 -8.00
N LEU A 68 7.27 -3.39 -7.09
CA LEU A 68 8.63 -2.90 -7.32
C LEU A 68 9.65 -4.04 -7.43
N SER A 69 9.57 -5.02 -6.52
CA SER A 69 10.46 -6.19 -6.56
C SER A 69 10.33 -6.97 -7.88
N LEU A 70 9.12 -7.06 -8.44
CA LEU A 70 8.88 -7.70 -9.74
C LEU A 70 9.45 -6.88 -10.91
N VAL A 71 9.37 -5.56 -10.85
CA VAL A 71 9.96 -4.67 -11.86
C VAL A 71 11.48 -4.79 -11.83
N GLU A 72 12.10 -4.76 -10.64
CA GLU A 72 13.55 -4.95 -10.47
C GLU A 72 14.02 -6.31 -11.01
N LEU A 73 13.23 -7.37 -10.86
CA LEU A 73 13.56 -8.70 -11.36
C LEU A 73 13.40 -8.85 -12.88
N ALA A 74 12.52 -8.05 -13.49
CA ALA A 74 12.22 -8.11 -14.92
C ALA A 74 13.11 -7.20 -15.78
N GLY A 75 13.86 -6.29 -15.16
CA GLY A 75 14.88 -5.44 -15.79
C GLY A 75 16.22 -6.13 -15.95
#